data_AF-F5H3L7-F1
#
_entry.id   AF-F5H3L7-F1
#
_cell.length_a   1.000
_cell.length_b   1.000
_cell.length_c   1.000
_cell.angle_alpha   90.00
_cell.angle_beta   90.00
_cell.angle_gamma   90.00
#
_symmetry.space_group_name_H-M   'P 1'
#
loop_
_entity.id
_entity.type
_entity.pdbx_description
1 polymer ?
#
loop_
_entity_poly.entity_id
_entity_poly.type
_entity_poly.pdbx_seq_one_letter_code
_entity_poly.pdbx_strand_id
1 'polypeptide(L)'
;MRKGVLKDPEIADLFYKDDPEELFIGLHEIGHGSFGAVYFATNAHTSEVVAIKKMSYSGKQTHEKWQDILKEVKFLRQLKHPNTIEYKGCYLK
;
A
#
# COMPACT_ATOMS: atom_id res chain seq x y z
N MET A 1 5.54 14.94 7.17
CA MET A 1 4.30 14.13 7.27
C MET A 1 3.19 14.95 7.90
N ARG A 2 2.02 15.12 7.25
CA ARG A 2 0.87 15.78 7.87
C ARG A 2 0.25 14.82 8.90
N LYS A 3 0.73 14.93 10.15
CA LYS A 3 0.24 14.22 11.35
C LYS A 3 -1.28 14.35 11.61
N GLY A 4 -2.02 15.14 10.83
CA GLY A 4 -3.46 15.37 11.00
C GLY A 4 -4.37 14.31 10.37
N VAL A 5 -3.92 13.63 9.30
CA VAL A 5 -4.77 12.70 8.54
C VAL A 5 -4.89 11.33 9.22
N LEU A 6 -3.83 10.89 9.92
CA LEU A 6 -3.83 9.66 10.71
C LEU A 6 -4.46 9.81 12.10
N LYS A 7 -5.08 10.95 12.40
CA LYS A 7 -5.84 11.13 13.66
C LYS A 7 -7.23 10.53 13.58
N ASP A 8 -7.76 10.35 12.39
CA ASP A 8 -9.02 9.64 12.19
C ASP A 8 -8.75 8.13 12.38
N PRO A 9 -9.35 7.49 13.41
CA PRO A 9 -9.13 6.08 13.69
C PRO A 9 -9.55 5.19 12.52
N GLU A 10 -10.61 5.55 11.79
CA GLU A 10 -11.06 4.75 10.64
C GLU A 10 -10.03 4.73 9.51
N ILE A 11 -9.30 5.84 9.33
CA ILE A 11 -8.22 5.93 8.34
C ILE A 11 -6.97 5.24 8.86
N ALA A 12 -6.64 5.41 10.14
CA ALA A 12 -5.48 4.77 10.75
C ALA A 12 -5.58 3.23 10.68
N ASP A 13 -6.77 2.67 10.88
CA ASP A 13 -7.04 1.23 10.82
C ASP A 13 -6.94 0.63 9.41
N LEU A 14 -6.71 1.45 8.38
CA LEU A 14 -6.45 0.98 7.02
C LEU A 14 -4.98 0.58 6.81
N PHE A 15 -4.06 1.01 7.68
CA PHE A 15 -2.63 0.85 7.48
C PHE A 15 -1.98 0.12 8.67
N TYR A 16 -1.08 -0.80 8.36
CA TYR A 16 -0.21 -1.40 9.36
C TYR A 16 0.84 -0.39 9.85
N LYS A 17 1.33 -0.62 11.06
CA LYS A 17 2.22 0.32 11.78
C LYS A 17 3.70 0.01 11.58
N ASP A 18 4.02 -1.19 11.11
CA ASP A 18 5.38 -1.64 10.84
C ASP A 18 6.01 -0.85 9.67
N ASP A 19 7.33 -0.65 9.69
CA ASP A 19 8.01 0.02 8.57
C ASP A 19 8.15 -0.96 7.40
N PRO A 20 7.53 -0.69 6.24
CA PRO A 20 7.61 -1.57 5.09
C PRO A 20 9.03 -1.71 4.52
N GLU A 21 9.94 -0.77 4.80
CA GLU A 21 11.34 -0.85 4.36
C GLU A 21 12.16 -1.87 5.15
N GLU A 22 11.75 -2.22 6.38
CA GLU A 22 12.35 -3.30 7.17
C GLU A 22 11.70 -4.66 6.85
N LEU A 23 10.42 -4.65 6.52
CA LEU A 23 9.62 -5.86 6.29
C LEU A 23 9.86 -6.51 4.92
N PHE A 24 10.11 -5.71 3.87
CA PHE A 24 10.21 -6.19 2.50
C PHE A 24 11.58 -5.94 1.89
N ILE A 25 12.19 -7.01 1.38
CA ILE A 25 13.53 -7.00 0.80
C ILE A 25 13.51 -7.43 -0.66
N GLY A 26 14.60 -7.13 -1.38
CA GLY A 26 14.79 -7.60 -2.76
C GLY A 26 13.81 -7.00 -3.76
N LEU A 27 13.42 -5.73 -3.58
CA LEU A 27 12.47 -5.06 -4.45
C LEU A 27 12.97 -5.01 -5.91
N HIS A 28 12.18 -5.56 -6.82
CA HIS A 28 12.42 -5.51 -8.26
C HIS A 28 11.16 -4.99 -8.96
N GLU A 29 11.27 -3.90 -9.72
CA GLU A 29 10.12 -3.33 -10.43
C GLU A 29 9.62 -4.32 -11.50
N ILE A 30 8.31 -4.56 -11.50
CA ILE A 30 7.62 -5.44 -12.44
C ILE A 30 6.55 -4.72 -13.27
N GLY A 31 6.35 -3.42 -13.04
CA GLY A 31 5.45 -2.58 -13.83
C GLY A 31 5.25 -1.19 -13.24
N HIS A 32 4.73 -0.27 -14.04
CA HIS A 32 4.43 1.10 -13.61
C HIS A 32 3.18 1.65 -14.30
N GLY A 33 2.60 2.69 -13.70
CA GLY A 33 1.46 3.42 -14.23
C GLY A 33 1.33 4.81 -13.59
N SER A 34 0.18 5.46 -13.81
CA SER A 34 -0.09 6.82 -13.34
C SER A 34 0.08 7.00 -11.82
N PHE A 35 -0.20 5.96 -11.04
CA PHE A 35 -0.18 6.00 -9.58
C PHE A 35 1.15 5.60 -8.94
N GLY A 36 2.10 5.06 -9.72
CA GLY A 36 3.40 4.61 -9.24
C GLY A 36 3.84 3.29 -9.86
N ALA A 37 4.67 2.55 -9.13
CA ALA A 37 5.30 1.32 -9.61
C ALA A 37 4.92 0.12 -8.73
N VAL A 38 4.87 -1.05 -9.36
CA VAL A 38 4.64 -2.34 -8.73
C VAL A 38 5.96 -3.10 -8.67
N TYR A 39 6.25 -3.68 -7.52
CA TYR A 39 7.49 -4.38 -7.25
C TYR A 39 7.20 -5.83 -6.86
N PHE A 40 7.99 -6.76 -7.38
CA PHE A 40 8.22 -8.04 -6.74
C PHE A 40 9.09 -7.81 -5.49
N ALA A 41 8.76 -8.46 -4.38
CA ALA A 41 9.56 -8.43 -3.15
C ALA A 41 9.37 -9.71 -2.33
N THR A 42 10.21 -9.90 -1.33
CA THR A 42 10.09 -10.98 -0.35
C THR A 42 9.87 -10.39 1.04
N ASN A 43 8.88 -10.90 1.77
CA ASN A 43 8.71 -10.61 3.18
C ASN A 43 9.87 -11.24 3.97
N ALA A 44 10.65 -10.43 4.67
CA ALA A 44 11.88 -10.85 5.35
C ALA A 44 11.63 -11.85 6.50
N HIS A 45 10.43 -11.84 7.10
CA HIS A 45 10.10 -12.72 8.22
C HIS A 45 9.47 -14.04 7.77
N THR A 46 8.59 -14.00 6.76
CA THR A 46 7.84 -15.18 6.33
C THR A 46 8.45 -15.87 5.11
N SER A 47 9.41 -15.23 4.43
CA SER A 47 9.93 -15.64 3.12
C SER A 47 8.86 -15.68 2.01
N GLU A 48 7.67 -15.12 2.27
CA GLU A 48 6.61 -15.04 1.26
C GLU A 48 6.97 -14.03 0.18
N VAL A 49 6.81 -14.44 -1.08
CA VAL A 49 6.94 -13.55 -2.24
C VAL A 49 5.65 -12.78 -2.44
N VAL A 50 5.75 -11.46 -2.60
CA VAL A 50 4.61 -10.55 -2.71
C VAL A 50 4.78 -9.54 -3.84
N ALA A 51 3.65 -9.00 -4.31
CA ALA A 51 3.62 -7.80 -5.14
C ALA A 51 3.34 -6.56 -4.28
N ILE A 52 4.15 -5.51 -4.41
CA ILE A 52 4.01 -4.25 -3.68
C ILE A 52 3.73 -3.13 -4.68
N LYS A 53 2.52 -2.57 -4.65
CA LYS A 53 2.18 -1.36 -5.40
C LYS A 53 2.52 -0.13 -4.56
N LYS A 54 3.62 0.56 -4.89
CA LYS A 54 3.99 1.82 -4.23
C LYS A 54 3.25 2.97 -4.88
N MET A 55 2.40 3.65 -4.12
CA MET A 55 1.63 4.81 -4.58
C MET A 55 2.11 6.09 -3.91
N SER A 56 2.44 7.10 -4.72
CA SER A 56 2.88 8.40 -4.19
C SER A 56 1.68 9.34 -4.03
N TYR A 57 1.53 9.90 -2.83
CA TYR A 57 0.54 10.94 -2.50
C TYR A 57 1.19 12.31 -2.21
N SER A 58 2.45 12.49 -2.57
CA SER A 58 3.17 13.76 -2.42
C SER A 58 3.06 14.64 -3.68
N GLY A 59 3.43 15.92 -3.52
CA GLY A 59 3.46 16.91 -4.61
C GLY A 59 2.08 17.50 -4.95
N LYS A 60 1.88 17.84 -6.23
CA LYS A 60 0.60 18.36 -6.73
C LYS A 60 -0.50 17.29 -6.57
N GLN A 61 -1.74 17.74 -6.36
CA GLN A 61 -2.90 16.87 -6.20
C GLN A 61 -2.79 15.86 -5.03
N THR A 62 -2.02 16.20 -3.98
CA THR A 62 -1.83 15.34 -2.79
C THR A 62 -3.14 14.85 -2.17
N HIS A 63 -4.17 15.70 -2.11
CA HIS A 63 -5.47 15.33 -1.54
C HIS A 63 -6.20 14.29 -2.40
N GLU A 64 -6.24 14.49 -3.71
CA GLU A 64 -6.88 13.57 -4.66
C GLU A 64 -6.18 12.22 -4.68
N LYS A 65 -4.83 12.21 -4.81
CA LYS A 65 -4.01 11.00 -4.74
C LYS A 65 -4.24 10.22 -3.45
N TRP A 66 -4.33 10.93 -2.33
CA TRP A 66 -4.63 10.31 -1.04
C TRP A 66 -6.02 9.70 -1.00
N GLN A 67 -7.05 10.39 -1.51
CA GLN A 67 -8.40 9.84 -1.59
C GLN A 67 -8.46 8.59 -2.48
N ASP A 68 -7.71 8.56 -3.58
CA ASP A 68 -7.67 7.39 -4.46
C ASP A 68 -7.00 6.18 -3.79
N ILE A 69 -5.92 6.40 -3.02
CA ILE A 69 -5.33 5.35 -2.18
C ILE A 69 -6.35 4.80 -1.18
N LEU A 70 -7.07 5.69 -0.48
CA LEU A 70 -8.08 5.27 0.51
C LEU A 70 -9.21 4.47 -0.13
N LYS A 71 -9.70 4.89 -1.30
CA LYS A 71 -10.73 4.15 -2.05
C LYS A 71 -10.23 2.77 -2.45
N GLU A 72 -9.01 2.68 -2.97
CA GLU A 72 -8.42 1.42 -3.43
C GLU A 72 -8.24 0.44 -2.25
N VAL A 73 -7.66 0.89 -1.13
CA VAL A 73 -7.50 0.07 0.08
C VAL A 73 -8.85 -0.39 0.62
N LYS A 74 -9.83 0.53 0.73
CA LYS A 74 -11.17 0.18 1.22
C LYS A 74 -11.86 -0.83 0.32
N PHE A 75 -11.69 -0.76 -1.00
CA PHE A 75 -12.26 -1.70 -1.96
C PHE A 75 -11.59 -3.08 -1.86
N LEU A 76 -10.25 -3.12 -1.90
CA LEU A 76 -9.48 -4.36 -1.88
C LEU A 76 -9.71 -5.19 -0.61
N ARG A 77 -9.91 -4.53 0.55
CA ARG A 77 -10.24 -5.20 1.82
C ARG A 77 -11.54 -6.02 1.79
N GLN A 78 -12.43 -5.73 0.86
CA GLN A 78 -13.74 -6.40 0.73
C GLN A 78 -13.65 -7.67 -0.12
N LEU A 79 -12.57 -7.81 -0.90
CA LEU A 79 -12.43 -8.90 -1.87
C LEU A 79 -11.96 -10.17 -1.17
N LYS A 80 -12.75 -11.24 -1.31
CA LYS A 80 -12.41 -12.58 -0.84
C LYS A 80 -12.93 -13.62 -1.83
N HIS A 81 -12.18 -13.82 -2.92
CA HIS A 81 -12.55 -14.74 -3.98
C HIS A 81 -11.30 -15.30 -4.68
N PRO A 82 -11.29 -16.59 -5.10
CA PRO A 82 -10.12 -17.20 -5.76
C PRO A 82 -9.74 -16.57 -7.11
N ASN A 83 -10.66 -15.85 -7.77
CA ASN A 83 -10.39 -15.16 -9.04
C ASN A 83 -10.12 -13.66 -8.89
N THR A 84 -9.94 -13.17 -7.66
CA THR A 84 -9.51 -11.80 -7.38
C THR A 84 -8.12 -11.82 -6.77
N ILE A 85 -7.33 -10.77 -7.01
CA ILE A 85 -6.04 -10.63 -6.35
C ILE A 85 -6.23 -10.55 -4.83
N GLU A 86 -5.45 -11.32 -4.08
CA GLU A 86 -5.52 -11.31 -2.62
C GLU A 86 -4.87 -10.03 -2.08
N TYR A 87 -5.62 -9.28 -1.29
CA TYR A 87 -5.11 -8.13 -0.56
C TYR A 87 -4.49 -8.55 0.77
N LYS A 88 -3.19 -8.25 0.96
CA LYS A 88 -2.43 -8.64 2.16
C LYS A 88 -2.24 -7.51 3.18
N GLY A 89 -2.48 -6.26 2.79
CA GLY A 89 -2.24 -5.12 3.66
C GLY A 89 -1.80 -3.86 2.94
N CYS A 90 -1.70 -2.77 3.70
CA CYS A 90 -1.16 -1.50 3.23
C CYS A 90 -0.33 -0.87 4.37
N TYR A 91 0.71 -0.15 4.00
CA TYR A 91 1.68 0.46 4.91
C TYR A 91 1.91 1.90 4.49
N LEU A 92 2.27 2.76 5.43
CA LEU A 92 2.61 4.16 5.13
C LEU A 92 4.11 4.42 5.24
N LYS A 93 4.58 5.29 4.35
CA LYS A 93 5.90 5.90 4.37
C LYS A 93 5.80 7.38 4.02
#